data_AF-A0A963V7C8-F1
#
_entry.id   AF-A0A963V7C8-F1
#
_cell.length_a   1.000
_cell.length_b   1.000
_cell.length_c   1.000
_cell.angle_alpha   90.00
_cell.angle_beta   90.00
_cell.angle_gamma   90.00
#
_symmetry.space_group_name_H-M   'P 1'
#
loop_
_entity.id
_entity.type
_entity.pdbx_description
1 polymer ?
#
loop_
_entity_poly.entity_id
_entity_poly.type
_entity_poly.pdbx_seq_one_letter_code
_entity_poly.pdbx_strand_id
1 'polypeptide(L)' 'MLDTTAKPTEEISVREVFGIDTEMKVKGFADRTDRVPEVDHTYKFDPDTTLAILAGFAYNRRVMIQGYHG' A
#
# COMPACT_ATOMS: atom_id res chain seq x y z
N MET A 1 -19.03 -11.54 -8.51
CA MET A 1 -18.76 -11.91 -7.11
C MET A 1 -17.26 -11.86 -6.91
N LEU A 2 -16.77 -11.16 -5.88
CA LEU A 2 -15.35 -11.13 -5.56
C LEU A 2 -14.95 -12.47 -4.95
N ASP A 3 -13.89 -13.08 -5.48
CA ASP A 3 -13.26 -14.24 -4.86
C ASP A 3 -12.61 -13.81 -3.54
N THR A 4 -13.19 -14.22 -2.42
CA THR A 4 -12.69 -13.92 -1.08
C THR A 4 -11.39 -14.64 -0.74
N THR A 5 -10.91 -15.54 -1.60
CA THR A 5 -9.64 -16.25 -1.44
C THR A 5 -8.50 -15.66 -2.28
N ALA A 6 -8.76 -14.62 -3.06
CA ALA A 6 -7.76 -13.95 -3.88
C ALA A 6 -6.59 -13.44 -3.02
N LYS A 7 -5.36 -13.67 -3.49
CA LYS A 7 -4.12 -13.22 -2.85
C LYS A 7 -3.36 -12.27 -3.79
N PRO A 8 -2.64 -11.29 -3.25
CA PRO A 8 -1.79 -10.43 -4.07
C PRO A 8 -0.58 -11.22 -4.57
N THR A 9 -0.29 -11.14 -5.87
CA THR A 9 0.74 -11.93 -6.54
C THR A 9 1.89 -11.08 -7.07
N GLU A 10 1.62 -9.84 -7.47
CA GLU A 10 2.58 -8.97 -8.15
C GLU A 10 3.56 -8.36 -7.16
N GLU A 11 4.85 -8.38 -7.47
CA GLU A 11 5.83 -7.60 -6.72
C GLU A 11 5.85 -6.16 -7.22
N ILE A 12 5.62 -5.22 -6.32
CA ILE A 12 5.56 -3.79 -6.60
C ILE A 12 6.71 -3.09 -5.90
N SER A 13 7.47 -2.29 -6.66
CA SER A 13 8.52 -1.42 -6.14
C SER A 13 7.91 -0.22 -5.41
N VAL A 14 8.23 -0.08 -4.11
CA VAL A 14 7.75 1.06 -3.31
C VAL A 14 8.36 2.37 -3.82
N ARG A 15 9.61 2.32 -4.27
CA ARG A 15 10.32 3.45 -4.87
C ARG A 15 9.61 3.99 -6.11
N GLU A 16 9.21 3.11 -7.02
CA GLU A 16 8.58 3.52 -8.29
C GLU A 16 7.17 4.06 -8.08
N VAL A 17 6.39 3.45 -7.19
CA VAL A 17 4.98 3.81 -7.00
C VAL A 17 4.79 5.01 -6.07
N PHE A 18 5.55 5.06 -4.97
CA PHE A 18 5.37 6.08 -3.94
C PHE A 18 6.47 7.16 -3.94
N GLY A 19 7.53 6.99 -4.74
CA GLY A 19 8.64 7.94 -4.81
C GLY A 19 9.52 7.96 -3.56
N ILE A 20 9.45 6.93 -2.72
CA ILE A 20 10.22 6.81 -1.47
C ILE A 20 11.52 6.06 -1.76
N ASP A 21 12.68 6.62 -1.40
CA ASP A 21 13.98 5.99 -1.63
C ASP A 21 14.17 4.77 -0.71
N THR A 22 13.79 3.60 -1.21
CA THR A 22 13.89 2.31 -0.52
C THR A 22 14.02 1.16 -1.52
N GLU A 23 14.61 0.05 -1.10
CA GLU A 23 14.63 -1.22 -1.85
C GLU A 23 13.41 -2.10 -1.53
N MET A 24 12.48 -1.61 -0.70
CA MET A 24 11.30 -2.37 -0.31
C MET A 24 10.41 -2.70 -1.52
N LYS A 25 9.99 -3.96 -1.58
CA LYS A 25 8.94 -4.45 -2.47
C LYS A 25 7.78 -5.00 -1.66
N VAL A 26 6.56 -4.85 -2.18
CA VAL A 26 5.33 -5.37 -1.56
C VAL A 26 4.51 -6.17 -2.56
N LYS A 27 3.61 -7.01 -2.07
CA LYS A 27 2.67 -7.74 -2.92
C LYS A 27 1.42 -6.90 -3.21
N GLY A 28 1.05 -6.77 -4.48
CA GLY A 28 -0.21 -6.18 -4.95
C GLY A 28 -1.06 -7.17 -5.73
N PHE A 29 -2.35 -6.85 -5.88
CA PHE A 29 -3.23 -7.57 -6.78
C PHE A 29 -2.98 -7.13 -8.23
N ALA A 30 -3.01 -8.07 -9.18
CA ALA A 30 -2.82 -7.78 -10.60
C ALA A 30 -3.98 -6.94 -11.16
N ASP A 31 -5.21 -7.24 -10.75
CA ASP A 31 -6.42 -6.60 -11.24
C ASP A 31 -7.01 -5.64 -10.21
N ARG A 32 -7.44 -4.46 -10.67
CA ARG A 32 -8.25 -3.54 -9.88
C ARG A 32 -9.68 -4.05 -9.78
N THR A 33 -10.37 -3.66 -8.72
CA THR A 33 -11.80 -3.96 -8.51
C THR A 33 -12.54 -2.68 -8.14
N ASP A 34 -13.87 -2.71 -8.20
CA ASP A 34 -14.73 -1.57 -7.85
C ASP A 34 -14.56 -1.07 -6.41
N ARG A 35 -13.87 -1.83 -5.54
CA ARG A 35 -13.55 -1.44 -4.16
C ARG A 35 -12.27 -0.61 -4.05
N VAL A 36 -11.46 -0.56 -5.10
CA VAL A 36 -10.23 0.23 -5.13
C VAL A 36 -10.59 1.63 -5.65
N PRO A 37 -10.40 2.69 -4.84
CA PRO A 37 -10.74 4.04 -5.25
C PRO A 37 -9.86 4.52 -6.41
N GLU A 38 -10.34 5.54 -7.13
CA GLU A 38 -9.54 6.27 -8.12
C GLU A 38 -8.29 6.88 -7.49
N VAL A 39 -7.23 7.02 -8.29
CA VAL A 39 -5.96 7.59 -7.81
C VAL A 39 -6.11 9.10 -7.65
N ASP A 40 -5.87 9.59 -6.45
CA ASP A 40 -5.78 11.03 -6.18
C ASP A 40 -4.32 11.51 -6.36
N HIS A 41 -4.07 12.21 -7.46
CA HIS A 41 -2.75 12.77 -7.78
C HIS A 41 -2.33 13.93 -6.85
N THR A 42 -3.25 14.46 -6.05
CA THR A 42 -2.97 15.54 -5.09
C THR A 42 -2.53 15.02 -3.72
N TYR A 43 -2.80 13.74 -3.44
CA TYR A 43 -2.40 13.09 -2.19
C TYR A 43 -0.87 13.14 -2.01
N LYS A 44 -0.44 13.45 -0.79
CA LYS A 44 0.97 13.49 -0.41
C LYS A 44 1.29 12.34 0.51
N PHE A 45 2.13 11.42 0.02
CA PHE A 45 2.64 10.33 0.82
C PHE A 45 3.67 10.85 1.83
N ASP A 46 3.39 10.65 3.10
CA ASP A 46 4.40 10.74 4.15
C ASP A 46 5.26 9.45 4.13
N PRO A 47 6.59 9.55 3.96
CA PRO A 47 7.44 8.37 3.80
C PRO A 47 7.34 7.38 4.97
N ASP A 48 7.41 7.87 6.21
CA ASP A 48 7.45 7.02 7.40
C ASP A 48 6.12 6.29 7.60
N THR A 49 5.00 7.01 7.47
CA THR A 49 3.66 6.43 7.57
C THR A 49 3.41 5.40 6.47
N THR A 50 3.79 5.72 5.23
CA THR A 50 3.63 4.83 4.07
C THR A 50 4.43 3.55 4.28
N LEU A 51 5.71 3.64 4.66
CA LEU A 51 6.55 2.47 4.91
C LEU A 51 6.02 1.62 6.07
N ALA A 52 5.54 2.25 7.16
CA ALA A 52 4.97 1.53 8.29
C ALA A 52 3.75 0.69 7.87
N ILE A 53 2.81 1.28 7.12
CA ILE A 53 1.61 0.58 6.60
C ILE A 53 2.01 -0.59 5.71
N LEU A 54 2.90 -0.33 4.75
CA LEU A 54 3.36 -1.35 3.80
C LEU A 54 4.08 -2.51 4.50
N ALA A 55 4.87 -2.22 5.54
CA ALA A 55 5.50 -3.26 6.36
C ALA A 55 4.47 -4.06 7.16
N GLY A 56 3.39 -3.40 7.61
CA GLY A 56 2.23 -4.04 8.22
C GLY A 56 1.64 -5.13 7.33
N PHE A 57 1.36 -4.80 6.08
CA PHE A 57 0.84 -5.74 5.09
C PHE A 57 1.85 -6.84 4.73
N ALA A 58 3.09 -6.46 4.40
CA ALA A 58 4.10 -7.40 3.89
C ALA A 58 4.54 -8.45 4.93
N TYR A 59 4.60 -8.07 6.21
CA TYR A 59 5.16 -8.90 7.27
C TYR A 59 4.14 -9.28 8.35
N ASN A 60 2.84 -9.09 8.07
CA ASN A 60 1.75 -9.37 9.00
C ASN A 60 1.96 -8.72 10.39
N ARG A 61 2.35 -7.44 10.38
CA ARG A 61 2.63 -6.65 11.58
C ARG A 61 1.45 -5.73 11.87
N ARG A 62 1.07 -5.63 13.14
CA ARG A 62 0.11 -4.62 13.59
C ARG A 62 0.78 -3.24 13.53
N VAL A 63 0.13 -2.30 12.86
CA VAL A 63 0.57 -0.91 12.73
C VAL A 63 -0.49 -0.04 13.42
N MET A 64 -0.04 0.83 14.32
CA MET A 64 -0.88 1.85 14.94
C MET A 64 -0.55 3.18 14.27
N ILE A 65 -1.56 3.84 13.74
CA ILE A 65 -1.44 5.18 13.15
C ILE A 65 -2.20 6.12 14.06
N GLN A 66 -1.52 7.15 14.53
CA GLN A 66 -2.12 8.20 15.34
C GLN A 66 -1.59 9.55 14.85
N GLY A 67 -2.49 10.52 14.78
CA GLY A 67 -2.17 11.89 14.41
C GLY A 67 -3.39 12.77 14.64
N TYR A 68 -3.20 14.07 14.50
CA TYR A 68 -4.33 14.98 14.40
C TYR A 68 -5.13 14.65 13.15
N HIS A 69 -6.42 14.97 13.18
CA HIS A 69 -7.22 14.95 11.97
C HIS A 69 -6.62 15.92 10.94
N GLY A 70 -6.58 15.49 9.68
CA GLY A 70 -6.44 16.38 8.53
C GLY A 70 -7.81 16.81 8.09
#